data_AF-A0A815G6W0-F1
#
_entry.id   AF-A0A815G6W0-F1
#
_cell.length_a   1.000
_cell.length_b   1.000
_cell.length_c   1.000
_cell.angle_alpha   90.00
_cell.angle_beta   90.00
_cell.angle_gamma   90.00
#
_symmetry.space_group_name_H-M   'P 1'
#
loop_
_entity.id
_entity.type
_entity.pdbx_description
1 polymer ?
#
loop_
_entity_poly.entity_id
_entity_poly.type
_entity_poly.pdbx_seq_one_letter_code
_entity_poly.pdbx_strand_id
1 'polypeptide(L)'
;MFVSRNADILNRKRGAGYWLWKPFILLQELYLAQDGDIIVYSDAAVNFINNVSYLTQLTSNQDIVLFKLTGWKESALTKRDALIILNADKPEYTTTLAALASFVVVKRSFTSLRFVSEWLTYAQDSRVITDDANVLGPPNYPEFHDHRHDQSILSLLAKKWKLTVYADPSQWGGGAQRPYPTIFDHHRSKN
;
A
#
# COMPACT_ATOMS: atom_id res chain seq x y z
N MET A 1 13.07 12.24 -16.92
CA MET A 1 12.98 10.83 -16.47
C MET A 1 12.42 10.78 -15.06
N PHE A 2 11.89 9.64 -14.59
CA PHE A 2 11.29 9.49 -13.26
C PHE A 2 12.21 9.93 -12.11
N VAL A 3 13.48 9.50 -12.14
CA VAL A 3 14.47 9.83 -11.09
C VAL A 3 14.71 11.33 -10.99
N SER A 4 14.95 12.01 -12.12
CA SER A 4 15.24 13.46 -12.13
C SER A 4 14.05 14.30 -11.64
N ARG A 5 12.82 13.87 -11.94
CA ARG A 5 11.59 14.56 -11.50
C ARG A 5 11.37 14.42 -9.99
N ASN A 6 11.78 13.30 -9.41
CA ASN A 6 11.50 12.94 -8.03
C ASN A 6 12.75 13.00 -7.14
N ALA A 7 13.81 13.68 -7.58
CA ALA A 7 15.09 13.73 -6.88
C ALA A 7 14.94 14.22 -5.43
N ASP A 8 14.07 15.20 -5.19
CA ASP A 8 13.81 15.76 -3.85
C ASP A 8 13.23 14.74 -2.86
N ILE A 9 12.51 13.73 -3.36
CA ILE A 9 11.98 12.63 -2.55
C ILE A 9 13.00 11.49 -2.52
N LEU A 10 13.52 11.07 -3.67
CA LEU A 10 14.41 9.91 -3.82
C LEU A 10 15.78 10.08 -3.13
N ASN A 11 16.25 11.31 -2.94
CA ASN A 11 17.49 11.59 -2.20
C ASN A 11 17.32 11.52 -0.67
N ARG A 12 16.09 11.30 -0.16
CA ARG A 12 15.83 11.23 1.28
C ARG A 12 16.11 9.82 1.82
N LYS A 13 16.72 9.74 3.01
CA LYS A 13 17.20 8.47 3.60
C LYS A 13 16.08 7.48 3.95
N ARG A 14 14.96 7.95 4.51
CA ARG A 14 13.87 7.09 4.98
C ARG A 14 13.31 6.30 3.79
N GLY A 15 13.31 4.96 3.88
CA GLY A 15 12.78 4.09 2.83
C GLY A 15 13.41 4.24 1.44
N ALA A 16 14.64 4.78 1.35
CA ALA A 16 15.30 5.14 0.09
C ALA A 16 14.40 6.02 -0.80
N GLY A 17 13.87 7.10 -0.22
CA GLY A 17 12.89 7.96 -0.86
C GLY A 17 11.45 7.58 -0.58
N TYR A 18 11.15 7.27 0.68
CA TYR A 18 9.81 7.01 1.19
C TYR A 18 9.05 5.92 0.43
N TRP A 19 9.79 4.93 -0.08
CA TRP A 19 9.25 3.84 -0.88
C TRP A 19 8.52 4.29 -2.16
N LEU A 20 8.73 5.52 -2.64
CA LEU A 20 8.21 6.01 -3.93
C LEU A 20 8.60 5.10 -5.10
N TRP A 21 9.77 4.47 -5.02
CA TRP A 21 10.23 3.51 -6.02
C TRP A 21 9.34 2.27 -6.13
N LYS A 22 8.60 1.89 -5.09
CA LYS A 22 7.78 0.66 -5.07
C LYS A 22 6.65 0.69 -6.11
N PRO A 23 5.72 1.67 -6.10
CA PRO A 23 4.71 1.76 -7.15
C PRO A 23 5.31 1.99 -8.53
N PHE A 24 6.48 2.64 -8.62
CA PHE A 24 7.17 2.81 -9.90
C PHE A 24 7.63 1.48 -10.50
N ILE A 25 8.35 0.66 -9.72
CA ILE A 25 8.81 -0.66 -10.18
C ILE A 25 7.61 -1.53 -10.52
N LEU A 26 6.60 -1.59 -9.65
CA LEU A 26 5.40 -2.40 -9.91
C LEU A 26 4.70 -1.97 -11.22
N LEU A 27 4.63 -0.67 -11.51
CA LEU A 27 4.05 -0.18 -12.75
C LEU A 27 4.90 -0.54 -13.97
N GLN A 28 6.23 -0.49 -13.86
CA GLN A 28 7.13 -0.93 -14.95
C GLN A 28 6.93 -2.41 -15.26
N GLU A 29 6.90 -3.27 -14.24
CA GLU A 29 6.65 -4.71 -14.42
C GLU A 29 5.28 -4.96 -15.06
N LEU A 30 4.25 -4.22 -14.67
CA LEU A 30 2.94 -4.31 -15.32
C LEU A 30 3.01 -3.91 -16.81
N TYR A 31 3.78 -2.90 -17.20
CA TYR A 31 3.93 -2.55 -18.61
C TYR A 31 4.64 -3.62 -19.45
N LEU A 32 5.53 -4.40 -18.83
CA LEU A 32 6.26 -5.50 -19.48
C LEU A 32 5.44 -6.79 -19.53
N ALA A 33 4.53 -6.98 -18.59
CA ALA A 33 3.67 -8.15 -18.47
C ALA A 33 2.55 -8.19 -19.53
N GLN A 34 2.11 -9.40 -19.87
CA GLN A 34 0.96 -9.63 -20.75
C GLN A 34 -0.35 -9.51 -19.96
N ASP A 35 -1.45 -9.18 -20.65
CA ASP A 35 -2.77 -9.16 -20.02
C ASP A 35 -3.10 -10.53 -19.41
N GLY A 36 -3.45 -10.54 -18.12
CA GLY A 36 -3.72 -11.75 -17.35
C GLY A 36 -2.54 -12.26 -16.50
N ASP A 37 -1.30 -11.82 -16.76
CA ASP A 37 -0.15 -12.17 -15.92
C ASP A 37 -0.34 -11.66 -14.48
N ILE A 38 0.23 -12.36 -13.49
CA ILE A 38 0.09 -11.99 -12.08
C ILE A 38 1.46 -11.66 -11.50
N ILE A 39 1.58 -10.44 -10.97
CA ILE A 39 2.76 -9.96 -10.26
C ILE A 39 2.48 -9.99 -8.77
N VAL A 40 3.41 -10.57 -8.01
CA VAL A 40 3.37 -10.57 -6.54
C VAL A 40 4.54 -9.75 -6.03
N TYR A 41 4.25 -8.62 -5.38
CA TYR A 41 5.24 -7.89 -4.60
C TYR A 41 5.23 -8.40 -3.16
N SER A 42 6.43 -8.58 -2.61
CA SER A 42 6.67 -8.84 -1.20
C SER A 42 7.85 -8.00 -0.72
N ASP A 43 7.79 -7.50 0.52
CA ASP A 43 8.98 -7.00 1.22
C ASP A 43 10.03 -8.12 1.34
N ALA A 44 11.32 -7.76 1.38
CA ALA A 44 12.42 -8.73 1.39
C ALA A 44 12.59 -9.47 2.73
N ALA A 45 12.05 -8.93 3.82
CA ALA A 45 12.19 -9.48 5.18
C ALA A 45 11.09 -10.51 5.53
N VAL A 46 10.78 -11.41 4.59
CA VAL A 46 9.75 -12.45 4.76
C VAL A 46 10.25 -13.81 4.28
N ASN A 47 9.77 -14.86 4.91
CA ASN A 47 9.94 -16.23 4.45
C ASN A 47 8.61 -16.76 3.90
N PHE A 48 8.66 -17.40 2.73
CA PHE A 48 7.51 -18.09 2.16
C PHE A 48 7.40 -19.47 2.81
N ILE A 49 6.38 -19.66 3.63
CA ILE A 49 6.14 -20.93 4.35
C ILE A 49 5.02 -21.76 3.73
N ASN A 50 4.33 -21.21 2.72
CA ASN A 50 3.32 -21.89 1.94
C ASN A 50 3.26 -21.38 0.49
N ASN A 51 2.45 -22.02 -0.36
CA ASN A 51 2.37 -21.68 -1.77
C ASN A 51 1.70 -20.33 -2.01
N VAL A 52 2.40 -19.40 -2.67
CA VAL A 52 1.87 -18.08 -3.02
C VAL A 52 0.64 -18.15 -3.94
N SER A 53 0.42 -19.29 -4.62
CA SER A 53 -0.73 -19.51 -5.50
C SER A 53 -2.07 -19.31 -4.79
N TYR A 54 -2.16 -19.53 -3.49
CA TYR A 54 -3.37 -19.23 -2.71
C TYR A 54 -3.75 -17.74 -2.80
N LEU A 55 -2.77 -16.84 -2.89
CA LEU A 55 -3.00 -15.41 -3.03
C LEU A 55 -3.27 -15.02 -4.48
N THR A 56 -2.58 -15.65 -5.44
CA THR A 56 -2.81 -15.35 -6.87
C THR A 56 -4.19 -15.80 -7.33
N GLN A 57 -4.74 -16.90 -6.77
CA GLN A 57 -6.10 -17.35 -7.03
C GLN A 57 -7.18 -16.32 -6.64
N LEU A 58 -6.90 -15.44 -5.67
CA LEU A 58 -7.83 -14.37 -5.29
C LEU A 58 -8.07 -13.38 -6.45
N THR A 59 -7.15 -13.33 -7.42
CA THR A 59 -7.30 -12.46 -8.59
C THR A 59 -8.40 -12.88 -9.56
N SER A 60 -9.00 -14.06 -9.34
CA SER A 60 -10.24 -14.47 -10.01
C SER A 60 -11.44 -13.58 -9.65
N ASN A 61 -11.41 -12.93 -8.48
CA ASN A 61 -12.49 -12.07 -7.98
C ASN A 61 -12.24 -10.57 -8.23
N GLN A 62 -10.97 -10.14 -8.25
CA GLN A 62 -10.58 -8.74 -8.49
C GLN A 62 -9.12 -8.64 -8.96
N ASP A 63 -8.78 -7.60 -9.71
CA ASP A 63 -7.44 -7.50 -10.33
C ASP A 63 -6.33 -7.07 -9.36
N ILE A 64 -6.68 -6.40 -8.26
CA ILE A 64 -5.74 -5.94 -7.23
C ILE A 64 -6.13 -6.57 -5.90
N VAL A 65 -5.22 -7.30 -5.28
CA VAL A 65 -5.44 -8.01 -4.02
C VAL A 65 -4.49 -7.44 -2.97
N LEU A 66 -5.10 -6.90 -1.91
CA LEU A 66 -4.44 -6.22 -0.79
C LEU A 66 -4.88 -6.83 0.54
N PHE A 67 -4.13 -6.50 1.59
CA PHE A 67 -4.32 -7.13 2.89
C PHE A 67 -4.43 -6.10 4.02
N LYS A 68 -5.25 -6.41 5.03
CA LYS A 68 -5.51 -5.55 6.19
C LYS A 68 -4.29 -5.52 7.10
N LEU A 69 -3.96 -4.35 7.62
CA LEU A 69 -3.06 -4.19 8.74
C LEU A 69 -3.86 -4.31 10.05
N THR A 70 -3.55 -5.34 10.83
CA THR A 70 -4.27 -5.63 12.07
C THR A 70 -4.06 -4.52 13.12
N GLY A 71 -5.16 -4.01 13.69
CA GLY A 71 -5.13 -3.15 14.88
C GLY A 71 -4.88 -1.65 14.62
N TRP A 72 -4.71 -1.22 13.38
CA TRP A 72 -4.40 0.18 13.07
C TRP A 72 -5.42 0.81 12.14
N LYS A 73 -5.93 1.98 12.53
CA LYS A 73 -6.82 2.82 11.72
C LYS A 73 -6.02 3.76 10.82
N GLU A 74 -6.65 4.27 9.78
CA GLU A 74 -6.06 5.30 8.91
C GLU A 74 -5.66 6.56 9.66
N SER A 75 -6.51 7.08 10.55
CA SER A 75 -6.22 8.30 11.30
C SER A 75 -4.95 8.18 12.15
N ALA A 76 -4.60 6.96 12.58
CA ALA A 76 -3.40 6.68 13.34
C ALA A 76 -2.14 6.57 12.47
N LEU A 77 -2.27 6.27 11.17
CA LEU A 77 -1.16 5.90 10.29
C LEU A 77 -0.96 6.79 9.06
N THR A 78 -1.85 7.75 8.84
CA THR A 78 -1.85 8.57 7.62
C THR A 78 -1.89 10.04 7.99
N LYS A 79 -0.88 10.80 7.55
CA LYS A 79 -0.84 12.24 7.83
C LYS A 79 -2.00 12.96 7.16
N ARG A 80 -2.41 14.07 7.78
CA ARG A 80 -3.61 14.83 7.39
C ARG A 80 -3.59 15.32 5.96
N ASP A 81 -2.46 15.84 5.48
CA ASP A 81 -2.35 16.30 4.10
C ASP A 81 -2.64 15.19 3.09
N ALA A 82 -2.20 13.95 3.36
CA ALA A 82 -2.49 12.82 2.50
C ALA A 82 -4.00 12.51 2.45
N LEU A 83 -4.67 12.54 3.60
CA LEU A 83 -6.13 12.39 3.67
C LEU A 83 -6.86 13.48 2.87
N ILE A 84 -6.44 14.74 3.00
CA ILE A 84 -7.06 15.86 2.29
C ILE A 84 -6.82 15.78 0.78
N ILE A 85 -5.57 15.58 0.35
CA ILE A 85 -5.19 15.51 -1.08
C ILE A 85 -5.89 14.34 -1.79
N LEU A 86 -6.07 13.21 -1.10
CA LEU A 86 -6.81 12.07 -1.64
C LEU A 86 -8.33 12.19 -1.48
N ASN A 87 -8.85 13.29 -0.91
CA ASN A 87 -10.27 13.50 -0.61
C ASN A 87 -10.86 12.37 0.27
N ALA A 88 -10.08 11.92 1.23
CA ALA A 88 -10.36 10.82 2.16
C ALA A 88 -10.42 11.27 3.62
N ASP A 89 -10.51 12.57 3.87
CA ASP A 89 -10.52 13.14 5.21
C ASP A 89 -11.92 13.10 5.88
N LYS A 90 -12.48 11.89 5.97
CA LYS A 90 -13.85 11.62 6.45
C LYS A 90 -13.90 10.31 7.25
N PRO A 91 -14.83 10.15 8.20
CA PRO A 91 -14.91 8.96 9.06
C PRO A 91 -14.95 7.61 8.32
N GLU A 92 -15.60 7.56 7.15
CA GLU A 92 -15.67 6.38 6.28
C GLU A 92 -14.30 5.87 5.79
N TYR A 93 -13.27 6.72 5.83
CA TYR A 93 -11.87 6.32 5.61
C TYR A 93 -11.12 6.27 6.94
N THR A 94 -11.18 7.36 7.71
CA THR A 94 -10.26 7.62 8.83
C THR A 94 -10.44 6.66 10.00
N THR A 95 -11.67 6.18 10.21
CA THR A 95 -11.99 5.25 11.31
C THR A 95 -11.82 3.77 10.95
N THR A 96 -11.55 3.48 9.68
CA THR A 96 -11.42 2.10 9.17
C THR A 96 -9.96 1.62 9.27
N LEU A 97 -9.78 0.29 9.29
CA LEU A 97 -8.45 -0.32 9.31
C LEU A 97 -7.65 0.06 8.06
N ALA A 98 -6.35 0.28 8.23
CA ALA A 98 -5.43 0.46 7.12
C ALA A 98 -5.15 -0.89 6.42
N ALA A 99 -4.74 -0.84 5.15
CA ALA A 99 -4.10 -1.93 4.44
C ALA A 99 -2.57 -1.86 4.63
N LEU A 100 -1.92 -3.02 4.58
CA LEU A 100 -0.46 -3.11 4.54
C LEU A 100 0.05 -3.02 3.09
N ALA A 101 1.30 -2.58 2.92
CA ALA A 101 1.98 -2.54 1.62
C ALA A 101 3.19 -3.49 1.54
N SER A 102 3.30 -4.42 2.50
CA SER A 102 4.33 -5.47 2.50
C SER A 102 4.03 -6.59 1.51
N PHE A 103 2.76 -6.77 1.14
CA PHE A 103 2.32 -7.75 0.15
C PHE A 103 1.29 -7.11 -0.77
N VAL A 104 1.50 -7.22 -2.08
CA VAL A 104 0.56 -6.73 -3.10
C VAL A 104 0.51 -7.77 -4.22
N VAL A 105 -0.68 -8.24 -4.57
CA VAL A 105 -0.86 -9.14 -5.71
C VAL A 105 -1.68 -8.44 -6.77
N VAL A 106 -1.16 -8.38 -7.99
CA VAL A 106 -1.75 -7.62 -9.08
C VAL A 106 -1.80 -8.46 -10.35
N LYS A 107 -3.01 -8.71 -10.84
CA LYS A 107 -3.24 -9.28 -12.17
C LYS A 107 -3.21 -8.16 -13.19
N ARG A 108 -2.39 -8.30 -14.22
CA ARG A 108 -2.20 -7.32 -15.28
C ARG A 108 -3.50 -7.15 -16.08
N SER A 109 -4.03 -5.94 -16.04
CA SER A 109 -5.23 -5.50 -16.75
C SER A 109 -5.21 -3.97 -16.89
N PHE A 110 -6.16 -3.40 -17.64
CA PHE A 110 -6.35 -1.95 -17.67
C PHE A 110 -6.66 -1.37 -16.27
N THR A 111 -7.47 -2.09 -15.49
CA THR A 111 -7.86 -1.71 -14.12
C THR A 111 -6.65 -1.59 -13.21
N SER A 112 -5.78 -2.60 -13.21
CA SER A 112 -4.59 -2.60 -12.36
C SER A 112 -3.54 -1.59 -12.81
N LEU A 113 -3.33 -1.40 -14.12
CA LEU A 113 -2.48 -0.33 -14.62
C LEU A 113 -2.93 1.04 -14.13
N ARG A 114 -4.24 1.32 -14.21
CA ARG A 114 -4.79 2.59 -13.73
C ARG A 114 -4.63 2.74 -12.22
N PHE A 115 -4.93 1.71 -11.44
CA PHE A 115 -4.79 1.74 -9.99
C PHE A 115 -3.34 2.02 -9.55
N VAL A 116 -2.36 1.29 -10.10
CA VAL A 116 -0.95 1.46 -9.75
C VAL A 116 -0.41 2.80 -10.28
N SER A 117 -0.91 3.29 -11.42
CA SER A 117 -0.59 4.63 -11.92
C SER A 117 -1.11 5.74 -11.00
N GLU A 118 -2.32 5.60 -10.43
CA GLU A 118 -2.83 6.53 -9.42
C GLU A 118 -1.97 6.47 -8.14
N TRP A 119 -1.59 5.26 -7.70
CA TRP A 119 -0.68 5.10 -6.56
C TRP A 119 0.65 5.83 -6.78
N LEU A 120 1.29 5.62 -7.94
CA LEU A 120 2.52 6.31 -8.32
C LEU A 120 2.31 7.83 -8.42
N THR A 121 1.17 8.29 -8.94
CA THR A 121 0.89 9.72 -9.10
C THR A 121 0.84 10.41 -7.74
N TYR A 122 0.09 9.88 -6.79
CA TYR A 122 0.04 10.42 -5.43
C TYR A 122 1.35 10.26 -4.67
N ALA A 123 2.09 9.16 -4.91
CA ALA A 123 3.40 8.95 -4.31
C ALA A 123 4.42 10.01 -4.70
N GLN A 124 4.28 10.64 -5.86
CA GLN A 124 5.19 11.70 -6.33
C GLN A 124 4.88 13.08 -5.72
N ASP A 125 3.80 13.24 -4.95
CA ASP A 125 3.51 14.47 -4.21
C ASP A 125 4.20 14.41 -2.84
N SER A 126 5.20 15.28 -2.62
CA SER A 126 5.95 15.33 -1.35
C SER A 126 5.06 15.62 -0.15
N ARG A 127 3.96 16.36 -0.33
CA ARG A 127 2.98 16.64 0.72
C ARG A 127 2.17 15.40 1.08
N VAL A 128 2.20 14.35 0.26
CA VAL A 128 1.50 13.09 0.52
C VAL A 128 2.48 12.06 1.06
N ILE A 129 3.64 11.85 0.42
CA ILE A 129 4.49 10.69 0.71
C ILE A 129 5.56 10.92 1.79
N THR A 130 5.87 12.16 2.17
CA THR A 130 6.98 12.45 3.10
C THR A 130 6.51 12.74 4.51
N ASP A 131 7.46 12.86 5.44
CA ASP A 131 7.22 13.31 6.82
C ASP A 131 7.17 14.84 6.97
N ASP A 132 7.21 15.59 5.87
CA ASP A 132 7.15 17.05 5.93
C ASP A 132 5.85 17.48 6.65
N ALA A 133 5.94 18.58 7.41
CA ALA A 133 4.82 19.13 8.17
C ALA A 133 3.59 19.35 7.27
N ASN A 134 2.39 19.22 7.85
CA ASN A 134 1.17 19.49 7.11
C ASN A 134 1.14 20.96 6.65
N VAL A 135 0.74 21.18 5.40
CA VAL A 135 0.67 22.51 4.79
C VAL A 135 -0.76 22.92 4.40
N LEU A 136 -1.75 22.03 4.55
CA LEU A 136 -3.14 22.31 4.16
C LEU A 136 -4.03 22.84 5.29
N GLY A 137 -3.46 23.12 6.46
CA GLY A 137 -4.12 23.83 7.57
C GLY A 137 -4.37 22.94 8.80
N PRO A 138 -5.19 21.88 8.71
CA PRO A 138 -5.49 21.06 9.88
C PRO A 138 -4.28 20.24 10.37
N PRO A 139 -4.14 20.04 11.70
CA PRO A 139 -3.15 19.13 12.24
C PRO A 139 -3.52 17.67 11.94
N ASN A 140 -2.59 16.76 12.23
CA ASN A 140 -2.92 15.33 12.29
C ASN A 140 -4.00 15.05 13.33
N TYR A 141 -4.71 13.94 13.16
CA TYR A 141 -5.70 13.49 14.15
C TYR A 141 -5.05 13.26 15.53
N PRO A 142 -5.79 13.39 16.65
CA PRO A 142 -5.24 13.18 17.98
C PRO A 142 -4.59 11.81 18.19
N GLU A 143 -5.10 10.77 17.53
CA GLU A 143 -4.58 9.40 17.57
C GLU A 143 -3.43 9.11 16.57
N PHE A 144 -2.99 10.11 15.80
CA PHE A 144 -1.91 9.95 14.82
C PHE A 144 -0.61 9.53 15.51
N HIS A 145 -0.01 8.45 15.01
CA HIS A 145 1.23 7.89 15.55
C HIS A 145 2.42 8.11 14.61
N ASP A 146 2.32 7.67 13.35
CA ASP A 146 3.40 7.75 12.36
C ASP A 146 2.78 7.72 10.96
N HIS A 147 3.40 8.40 10.00
CA HIS A 147 2.94 8.35 8.61
C HIS A 147 3.51 7.10 7.93
N ARG A 148 2.68 6.35 7.20
CA ARG A 148 3.08 5.12 6.50
C ARG A 148 3.31 5.29 4.99
N HIS A 149 3.43 6.53 4.53
CA HIS A 149 3.96 6.88 3.20
C HIS A 149 3.22 6.18 2.04
N ASP A 150 3.91 5.36 1.24
CA ASP A 150 3.32 4.61 0.12
C ASP A 150 2.16 3.72 0.56
N GLN A 151 2.24 3.13 1.77
CA GLN A 151 1.19 2.29 2.33
C GLN A 151 -0.10 3.07 2.61
N SER A 152 0.01 4.29 3.15
CA SER A 152 -1.15 5.14 3.38
C SER A 152 -1.86 5.45 2.07
N ILE A 153 -1.11 5.76 1.01
CA ILE A 153 -1.67 6.04 -0.32
C ILE A 153 -2.39 4.79 -0.87
N LEU A 154 -1.72 3.63 -0.82
CA LEU A 154 -2.27 2.35 -1.27
C LEU A 154 -3.59 2.02 -0.56
N SER A 155 -3.60 2.20 0.77
CA SER A 155 -4.74 1.90 1.62
C SER A 155 -5.94 2.83 1.36
N LEU A 156 -5.69 4.13 1.19
CA LEU A 156 -6.74 5.08 0.84
C LEU A 156 -7.30 4.83 -0.56
N LEU A 157 -6.45 4.52 -1.55
CA LEU A 157 -6.89 4.16 -2.90
C LEU A 157 -7.73 2.89 -2.89
N ALA A 158 -7.36 1.86 -2.12
CA ALA A 158 -8.15 0.65 -1.98
C ALA A 158 -9.59 0.93 -1.55
N LYS A 159 -9.78 1.88 -0.63
CA LYS A 159 -11.10 2.31 -0.15
C LYS A 159 -11.87 3.09 -1.21
N LYS A 160 -11.22 4.04 -1.88
CA LYS A 160 -11.84 4.83 -2.97
C LYS A 160 -12.31 3.94 -4.12
N TRP A 161 -11.53 2.91 -4.44
CA TRP A 161 -11.84 1.92 -5.47
C TRP A 161 -12.76 0.79 -4.97
N LYS A 162 -13.16 0.81 -3.69
CA LYS A 162 -14.02 -0.20 -3.06
C LYS A 162 -13.50 -1.63 -3.22
N LEU A 163 -12.18 -1.80 -3.15
CA LEU A 163 -11.55 -3.12 -3.25
C LEU A 163 -11.87 -3.97 -2.02
N THR A 164 -12.00 -5.28 -2.22
CA THR A 164 -11.98 -6.22 -1.11
C THR A 164 -10.56 -6.28 -0.56
N VAL A 165 -10.38 -6.00 0.72
CA VAL A 165 -9.08 -6.13 1.41
C VAL A 165 -9.15 -7.37 2.29
N TYR A 166 -8.28 -8.34 2.03
CA TYR A 166 -8.27 -9.63 2.72
C TYR A 166 -7.49 -9.55 4.04
N ALA A 167 -7.56 -10.59 4.87
CA ALA A 167 -6.78 -10.63 6.11
C ALA A 167 -5.27 -10.73 5.81
N ASP A 168 -4.42 -10.12 6.63
CA ASP A 168 -2.95 -10.26 6.52
C ASP A 168 -2.55 -11.72 6.22
N PRO A 169 -1.74 -12.02 5.18
CA PRO A 169 -1.38 -13.39 4.80
C PRO A 169 -0.22 -13.97 5.62
N SER A 170 0.31 -13.22 6.60
CA SER A 170 1.37 -13.64 7.50
C SER A 170 0.85 -14.21 8.84
N GLN A 171 1.76 -14.52 9.77
CA GLN A 171 1.44 -14.93 11.14
C GLN A 171 0.61 -13.87 11.89
N TRP A 172 0.67 -12.60 11.47
CA TRP A 172 -0.02 -11.49 12.12
C TRP A 172 -1.50 -11.38 11.77
N GLY A 173 -1.97 -12.16 10.78
CA GLY A 173 -3.40 -12.28 10.48
C GLY A 173 -4.15 -13.30 11.34
N GLY A 174 -3.47 -13.95 12.30
CA GLY A 174 -3.82 -15.22 12.96
C GLY A 174 -5.23 -15.35 13.56
N GLY A 175 -5.95 -14.25 13.76
CA GLY A 175 -7.29 -14.24 14.37
C GLY A 175 -8.48 -14.05 13.41
N ALA A 176 -8.24 -13.83 12.11
CA ALA A 176 -9.32 -13.62 11.13
C ALA A 176 -9.59 -14.88 10.29
N GLN A 177 -10.85 -15.14 9.96
CA GLN A 177 -11.21 -16.16 8.96
C GLN A 177 -10.65 -15.74 7.59
N ARG A 178 -9.84 -16.59 6.97
CA ARG A 178 -9.22 -16.34 5.65
C ARG A 178 -9.47 -17.53 4.71
N PRO A 179 -9.59 -17.31 3.39
CA PRO A 179 -9.75 -18.39 2.41
C PRO A 179 -8.41 -19.08 2.04
N TYR A 180 -7.33 -18.80 2.77
CA TYR A 180 -5.99 -19.31 2.52
C TYR A 180 -5.24 -19.57 3.84
N PRO A 181 -4.25 -20.48 3.85
CA PRO A 181 -3.38 -20.67 5.01
C PRO A 181 -2.43 -19.48 5.20
N THR A 182 -1.72 -19.43 6.32
CA THR A 182 -0.59 -18.50 6.47
C THR A 182 0.44 -18.77 5.36
N ILE A 183 0.76 -17.74 4.57
CA ILE A 183 1.67 -17.83 3.41
C ILE A 183 3.08 -17.38 3.80
N PHE A 184 3.17 -16.38 4.67
CA PHE A 184 4.44 -15.75 5.03
C PHE A 184 4.73 -15.86 6.52
N ASP A 185 6.00 -16.01 6.85
CA ASP A 185 6.54 -15.62 8.14
C ASP A 185 7.29 -14.29 7.98
N HIS A 186 6.78 -13.24 8.61
CA HIS A 186 7.28 -11.88 8.47
C HIS A 186 8.26 -11.53 9.59
N HIS A 187 9.57 -11.55 9.28
CA HIS A 187 10.66 -11.46 10.25
C HIS A 187 11.07 -10.05 10.65
N ARG A 188 10.31 -9.02 10.22
CA ARG A 188 10.61 -7.64 10.59
C ARG A 188 10.58 -7.52 12.12
N SER A 189 11.76 -7.40 12.71
CA SER A 189 11.93 -6.98 14.10
C SER A 189 11.15 -5.68 14.29
N LYS A 190 10.48 -5.54 15.43
CA LYS A 190 9.99 -4.23 15.87
C LYS A 190 11.20 -3.29 15.90
N ASN A 191 11.34 -2.44 14.90
CA ASN A 191 12.20 -1.26 14.98
C ASN A 191 11.45 -0.19 15.75
#